data_AF-A0A976QS63-F1
#
_entry.id   AF-A0A976QS63-F1
#
_cell.length_a   1.000
_cell.length_b   1.000
_cell.length_c   1.000
_cell.angle_alpha   90.00
_cell.angle_beta   90.00
_cell.angle_gamma   90.00
#
_symmetry.space_group_name_H-M   'P 1'
#
loop_
_entity.id
_entity.type
_entity.pdbx_description
1 polymer ?
#
loop_
_entity_poly.entity_id
_entity_poly.type
_entity_poly.pdbx_seq_one_letter_code
_entity_poly.pdbx_strand_id
1 'polypeptide(L)'
;MVTDEDFIGGIKISESPKNVWDLIKRSEKNCLCLNCERHRWKNKDVKLCDKCYRSCSREKCVHCKTEFSFHKFCEKAAKTYKRHVCLNCAKNIATYNTDPKLCRFCSCWSAWKESSECDRCFKLLELFGCPTNCESCNKNCYFNKGEESRSKVDGLKLCYLCTYDFKKNDYYNKRRLMSTNNHANNNSIASASALSSDGTTRNSDTSPGTNRSNDQVDLEKEYLRDLVSKLEKEVEELKQENEKLKLREIED
;
A
#
# COMPACT_ATOMS: atom_id res chain seq x y z
N MET A 1 59.87 -21.21 7.22
CA MET A 1 59.93 -20.11 6.25
C MET A 1 59.04 -20.50 5.10
N VAL A 2 58.00 -19.71 4.86
CA VAL A 2 56.99 -19.92 3.83
C VAL A 2 57.54 -19.35 2.52
N THR A 3 57.39 -20.06 1.41
CA THR A 3 57.46 -19.47 0.07
C THR A 3 56.26 -19.95 -0.73
N ASP A 4 55.48 -18.97 -1.15
CA ASP A 4 54.34 -19.05 -2.06
C ASP A 4 54.75 -19.60 -3.43
N GLU A 5 53.81 -20.27 -4.11
CA GLU A 5 53.31 -19.87 -5.43
C GLU A 5 52.44 -20.99 -6.02
N ASP A 6 51.15 -20.99 -5.68
CA ASP A 6 50.12 -21.72 -6.44
C ASP A 6 49.26 -20.70 -7.21
N PHE A 7 49.56 -20.52 -8.49
CA PHE A 7 48.56 -20.08 -9.46
C PHE A 7 48.82 -20.77 -10.79
N ILE A 8 47.83 -21.56 -11.23
CA ILE A 8 47.09 -21.43 -12.49
C ILE A 8 46.21 -22.68 -12.61
N GLY A 9 44.94 -22.54 -12.20
CA GLY A 9 43.91 -23.57 -12.31
C GLY A 9 42.66 -22.97 -12.94
N GLY A 10 42.45 -23.23 -14.22
CA GLY A 10 41.26 -22.83 -14.95
C GLY A 10 39.99 -23.52 -14.46
N ILE A 11 38.87 -22.89 -14.82
CA ILE A 11 37.48 -23.35 -14.70
C ILE A 11 36.80 -23.06 -13.35
N LYS A 12 35.90 -22.07 -13.44
CA LYS A 12 35.00 -21.55 -12.40
C LYS A 12 34.12 -22.68 -11.86
N ILE A 13 34.34 -23.08 -10.61
CA ILE A 13 33.31 -23.77 -9.84
C ILE A 13 32.22 -22.74 -9.55
N SER A 14 31.08 -22.90 -10.22
CA SER A 14 29.87 -22.15 -9.96
C SER A 14 29.45 -22.38 -8.51
N GLU A 15 29.70 -21.40 -7.63
CA GLU A 15 29.10 -21.40 -6.31
C GLU A 15 27.58 -21.31 -6.48
N SER A 16 26.93 -22.46 -6.32
CA SER A 16 25.49 -22.54 -6.09
C SER A 16 25.17 -21.65 -4.88
N PRO A 17 24.17 -20.76 -4.94
CA PRO A 17 23.93 -19.82 -3.86
C PRO A 17 23.58 -20.58 -2.57
N LYS A 18 24.53 -20.61 -1.64
CA LYS A 18 24.46 -21.37 -0.36
C LYS A 18 23.34 -20.84 0.56
N ASN A 19 22.77 -19.66 0.30
CA ASN A 19 21.69 -19.06 1.08
C ASN A 19 20.68 -18.29 0.20
N VAL A 20 19.39 -18.31 0.57
CA VAL A 20 18.31 -17.48 -0.02
C VAL A 20 18.71 -16.01 -0.12
N TRP A 21 19.40 -15.49 0.89
CA TRP A 21 19.85 -14.10 0.89
C TRP A 21 20.88 -13.80 -0.20
N ASP A 22 21.73 -14.76 -0.56
CA ASP A 22 22.72 -14.57 -1.62
C ASP A 22 22.07 -14.62 -3.00
N LEU A 23 21.03 -15.43 -3.17
CA LEU A 23 20.20 -15.43 -4.37
C LEU A 23 19.48 -14.08 -4.56
N ILE A 24 18.92 -13.52 -3.48
CA ILE A 24 18.30 -12.19 -3.52
C ILE A 24 19.35 -11.14 -3.88
N LYS A 25 20.51 -11.10 -3.20
CA LYS A 25 21.59 -10.16 -3.51
C LYS A 25 22.05 -10.25 -4.97
N ARG A 26 22.22 -11.47 -5.50
CA ARG A 26 22.58 -11.71 -6.91
C ARG A 26 21.50 -11.19 -7.86
N SER A 27 20.23 -11.42 -7.54
CA SER A 27 19.11 -10.92 -8.33
C SER A 27 19.08 -9.39 -8.32
N GLU A 28 19.27 -8.75 -7.17
CA GLU A 28 19.32 -7.30 -7.04
C GLU A 28 20.50 -6.69 -7.82
N LYS A 29 21.69 -7.28 -7.71
CA LYS A 29 22.89 -6.85 -8.45
C LYS A 29 22.68 -6.87 -9.97
N ASN A 30 21.94 -7.87 -10.45
CA ASN A 30 21.65 -8.04 -11.88
C ASN A 30 20.33 -7.39 -12.32
N CYS A 31 19.68 -6.63 -11.44
CA CYS A 31 18.35 -6.07 -11.66
C CYS A 31 17.29 -7.11 -12.09
N LEU A 32 17.42 -8.37 -11.66
CA LEU A 32 16.51 -9.45 -11.99
C LEU A 32 15.31 -9.46 -11.04
N CYS A 33 14.12 -9.69 -11.61
CA CYS A 33 12.84 -9.79 -10.94
C CYS A 33 12.91 -10.77 -9.77
N LEU A 34 12.60 -10.31 -8.56
CA LEU A 34 12.59 -11.14 -7.36
C LEU A 34 11.50 -12.24 -7.39
N ASN A 35 10.57 -12.21 -8.34
CA ASN A 35 9.60 -13.28 -8.53
C ASN A 35 10.03 -14.28 -9.61
N CYS A 36 10.25 -13.83 -10.86
CA CYS A 36 10.56 -14.77 -11.94
C CYS A 36 12.05 -15.05 -12.16
N GLU A 37 12.95 -14.23 -11.60
CA GLU A 37 14.42 -14.30 -11.78
C GLU A 37 14.93 -14.23 -13.23
N ARG A 38 14.05 -13.98 -14.20
CA ARG A 38 14.37 -13.95 -15.63
C ARG A 38 14.40 -12.55 -16.21
N HIS A 39 13.35 -11.78 -15.91
CA HIS A 39 13.16 -10.45 -16.48
C HIS A 39 13.77 -9.39 -15.57
N ARG A 40 14.21 -8.28 -16.15
CA ARG A 40 14.72 -7.16 -15.37
C ARG A 40 13.58 -6.30 -14.81
N TRP A 41 13.76 -5.79 -13.60
CA TRP A 41 12.90 -4.77 -13.03
C TRP A 41 13.42 -3.38 -13.39
N LYS A 42 12.51 -2.42 -13.55
CA LYS A 42 12.83 -1.00 -13.80
C LYS A 42 12.82 -0.18 -12.51
N ASN A 43 11.93 -0.54 -11.57
CA ASN A 43 11.75 0.17 -10.32
C ASN A 43 12.56 -0.48 -9.19
N LYS A 44 13.53 0.27 -8.65
CA LYS A 44 14.43 -0.15 -7.56
C LYS A 44 13.71 -0.45 -6.24
N ASP A 45 12.55 0.17 -6.00
CA ASP A 45 11.77 -0.04 -4.78
C ASP A 45 10.92 -1.30 -4.84
N VAL A 46 10.42 -1.62 -6.03
CA VAL A 46 9.53 -2.76 -6.26
C VAL A 46 10.30 -4.05 -6.54
N LYS A 47 11.44 -3.96 -7.25
CA LYS A 47 12.31 -5.09 -7.62
C LYS A 47 11.59 -6.25 -8.34
N LEU A 48 10.49 -5.95 -9.03
CA LEU A 48 9.73 -6.88 -9.87
C LEU A 48 9.63 -6.35 -11.31
N CYS A 49 9.61 -7.26 -12.29
CA CYS A 49 9.27 -6.89 -13.65
C CYS A 49 7.78 -6.54 -13.77
N ASP A 50 7.40 -5.80 -14.81
CA ASP A 50 6.03 -5.27 -14.99
C ASP A 50 4.95 -6.37 -14.95
N LYS A 51 5.23 -7.52 -15.55
CA LYS A 51 4.32 -8.69 -15.53
C LYS A 51 4.12 -9.21 -14.10
N CYS A 52 5.21 -9.46 -13.37
CA CYS A 52 5.12 -9.96 -12.00
C CYS A 52 4.56 -8.91 -11.03
N TYR A 53 4.85 -7.63 -11.24
CA TYR A 53 4.30 -6.57 -10.42
C TYR A 53 2.76 -6.50 -10.48
N ARG A 54 2.19 -6.75 -11.66
CA ARG A 54 0.73 -6.78 -11.86
C ARG A 54 0.08 -8.08 -11.37
N SER A 55 0.79 -9.21 -11.46
CA SER A 55 0.25 -10.51 -11.06
C SER A 55 0.41 -10.84 -9.57
N CYS A 56 1.45 -10.32 -8.92
CA CYS A 56 1.65 -10.54 -7.48
C CYS A 56 0.60 -9.77 -6.68
N SER A 57 0.02 -10.40 -5.66
CA SER A 57 -0.90 -9.72 -4.75
C SER A 57 -0.18 -8.65 -3.93
N ARG A 58 -0.95 -7.65 -3.48
CA ARG A 58 -0.47 -6.55 -2.64
C ARG A 58 -0.96 -6.77 -1.22
N GLU A 59 -0.04 -7.16 -0.35
CA GLU A 59 -0.33 -7.53 1.04
C GLU A 59 0.20 -6.47 2.00
N LYS A 60 -0.40 -6.38 3.19
CA LYS A 60 0.10 -5.54 4.29
C LYS A 60 0.97 -6.35 5.23
N CYS A 61 2.19 -5.87 5.50
CA CYS A 61 3.11 -6.53 6.42
C CYS A 61 2.57 -6.47 7.85
N VAL A 62 2.51 -7.61 8.56
CA VAL A 62 2.00 -7.65 9.93
C VAL A 62 2.83 -6.80 10.91
N HIS A 63 4.13 -6.65 10.67
CA HIS A 63 5.08 -5.95 11.53
C HIS A 63 5.12 -4.44 11.26
N CYS A 64 5.54 -4.02 10.05
CA CYS A 64 5.76 -2.61 9.72
C CYS A 64 4.55 -1.90 9.11
N LYS A 65 3.47 -2.65 8.82
CA LYS A 65 2.21 -2.21 8.20
C LYS A 65 2.34 -1.65 6.77
N THR A 66 3.55 -1.64 6.20
CA THR A 66 3.78 -1.25 4.80
C THR A 66 3.18 -2.30 3.87
N GLU A 67 2.53 -1.82 2.80
CA GLU A 67 2.09 -2.66 1.69
C GLU A 67 3.26 -3.08 0.82
N PHE A 68 3.29 -4.34 0.41
CA PHE A 68 4.36 -4.90 -0.40
C PHE A 68 3.81 -5.89 -1.42
N SER A 69 4.59 -6.16 -2.46
CA SER A 69 4.24 -7.18 -3.45
C SER A 69 4.61 -8.56 -2.90
N PHE A 70 3.65 -9.48 -2.84
CA PHE A 70 3.84 -10.82 -2.29
C PHE A 70 4.48 -11.75 -3.35
N HIS A 71 5.79 -11.55 -3.57
CA HIS A 71 6.59 -12.38 -4.47
C HIS A 71 7.10 -13.64 -3.77
N LYS A 72 7.65 -14.60 -4.53
CA LYS A 72 8.06 -15.93 -4.03
C LYS A 72 8.96 -15.94 -2.79
N PHE A 73 9.87 -14.96 -2.63
CA PHE A 73 10.71 -14.90 -1.42
C PHE A 73 9.90 -14.50 -0.19
N CYS A 74 8.92 -13.60 -0.34
CA CYS A 74 7.96 -13.28 0.71
C CYS A 74 7.06 -14.49 1.02
N GLU A 75 6.64 -15.24 -0.01
CA GLU A 75 5.87 -16.48 0.17
C GLU A 75 6.69 -17.52 0.96
N LYS A 76 7.96 -17.71 0.62
CA LYS A 76 8.88 -18.59 1.37
C LYS A 76 9.02 -18.13 2.82
N ALA A 77 9.24 -16.84 3.04
CA ALA A 77 9.32 -16.26 4.40
C ALA A 77 8.02 -16.47 5.18
N ALA A 78 6.86 -16.32 4.54
CA ALA A 78 5.56 -16.53 5.19
C ALA A 78 5.36 -17.98 5.63
N LYS A 79 5.80 -18.95 4.82
CA LYS A 79 5.79 -20.39 5.18
C LYS A 79 6.74 -20.68 6.35
N THR A 80 7.95 -20.11 6.33
CA THR A 80 8.96 -20.33 7.37
C THR A 80 8.56 -19.71 8.71
N TYR A 81 8.09 -18.45 8.71
CA TYR A 81 7.80 -17.71 9.94
C TYR A 81 6.33 -17.76 10.37
N LYS A 82 5.47 -18.43 9.58
CA LYS A 82 4.00 -18.50 9.76
C LYS A 82 3.35 -17.12 9.89
N ARG A 83 3.88 -16.12 9.16
CA ARG A 83 3.45 -14.71 9.26
C ARG A 83 3.58 -14.01 7.90
N HIS A 84 2.62 -13.16 7.55
CA HIS A 84 2.69 -12.36 6.32
C HIS A 84 3.61 -11.14 6.50
N VAL A 85 4.88 -11.32 6.16
CA VAL A 85 5.94 -10.32 6.37
C VAL A 85 6.55 -9.85 5.05
N CYS A 86 6.88 -8.55 4.97
CA CYS A 86 7.65 -8.03 3.85
C CYS A 86 9.10 -8.49 3.91
N LEU A 87 9.82 -8.42 2.80
CA LEU A 87 11.20 -8.89 2.70
C LEU A 87 12.16 -8.23 3.71
N ASN A 88 11.96 -6.94 4.01
CA ASN A 88 12.77 -6.24 5.02
C ASN A 88 12.51 -6.76 6.44
N CYS A 89 11.26 -7.01 6.79
CA CYS A 89 10.93 -7.61 8.10
C CYS A 89 11.43 -9.06 8.17
N ALA A 90 11.31 -9.85 7.10
CA ALA A 90 11.89 -11.19 7.03
C ALA A 90 13.41 -11.17 7.24
N LYS A 91 14.11 -10.20 6.64
CA LYS A 91 15.55 -10.00 6.84
C LYS A 91 15.88 -9.71 8.29
N ASN A 92 15.11 -8.83 8.93
CA ASN A 92 15.33 -8.48 10.33
C ASN A 92 15.05 -9.66 11.27
N ILE A 93 13.99 -10.45 11.04
CA ILE A 93 13.75 -11.70 11.79
C ILE A 93 14.96 -12.63 11.68
N ALA A 94 15.47 -12.84 10.46
CA ALA A 94 16.65 -13.68 10.23
C ALA A 94 17.93 -13.13 10.87
N THR A 95 18.06 -11.80 11.00
CA THR A 95 19.26 -11.15 11.54
C THR A 95 19.25 -11.14 13.08
N TYR A 96 18.14 -10.75 13.69
CA TYR A 96 18.04 -10.53 15.13
C TYR A 96 17.54 -11.75 15.89
N ASN A 97 16.97 -12.74 15.20
CA ASN A 97 16.45 -13.98 15.76
C ASN A 97 15.52 -13.78 16.98
N THR A 98 14.77 -12.68 16.99
CA THR A 98 13.89 -12.26 18.08
C THR A 98 12.65 -11.59 17.50
N ASP A 99 11.54 -11.62 18.25
CA ASP A 99 10.34 -10.87 17.88
C ASP A 99 10.56 -9.36 18.07
N PRO A 100 10.03 -8.51 17.18
CA PRO A 100 10.22 -7.07 17.26
C PRO A 100 9.43 -6.47 18.42
N LYS A 101 9.91 -5.33 18.94
CA LYS A 101 9.18 -4.49 19.89
C LYS A 101 8.31 -3.46 19.17
N LEU A 102 7.41 -2.84 19.92
CA LEU A 102 6.65 -1.67 19.46
C LEU A 102 7.57 -0.46 19.29
N CYS A 103 7.49 0.18 18.12
CA CYS A 103 8.16 1.45 17.88
C CYS A 103 7.51 2.57 18.71
N ARG A 104 8.30 3.33 19.46
CA ARG A 104 7.84 4.45 20.31
C ARG A 104 7.08 5.55 19.56
N PHE A 105 7.36 5.71 18.26
CA PHE A 105 6.74 6.76 17.45
C PHE A 105 5.50 6.26 16.69
N CYS A 106 5.64 5.22 15.86
CA CYS A 106 4.55 4.76 15.00
C CYS A 106 3.75 3.58 15.55
N SER A 107 4.15 3.03 16.70
CA SER A 107 3.52 1.86 17.35
C SER A 107 3.43 0.62 16.45
N CYS A 108 4.30 0.52 15.44
CA CYS A 108 4.44 -0.70 14.65
C CYS A 108 5.31 -1.71 15.40
N TRP A 109 4.94 -3.00 15.34
CA TRP A 109 5.74 -4.12 15.84
C TRP A 109 6.93 -4.37 14.92
N SER A 110 7.86 -3.41 14.87
CA SER A 110 8.98 -3.41 13.92
C SER A 110 10.22 -2.68 14.45
N ALA A 111 10.35 -2.51 15.77
CA ALA A 111 11.59 -2.09 16.41
C ALA A 111 12.42 -3.34 16.72
N TRP A 112 13.47 -3.56 15.94
CA TRP A 112 14.29 -4.79 16.00
C TRP A 112 15.59 -4.61 16.79
N LYS A 113 15.98 -3.35 17.00
CA LYS A 113 17.20 -2.97 17.71
C LYS A 113 16.87 -2.73 19.18
N GLU A 114 17.90 -2.52 19.99
CA GLU A 114 17.76 -2.06 21.37
C GLU A 114 17.09 -0.68 21.43
N SER A 115 17.32 0.14 20.41
CA SER A 115 16.63 1.41 20.25
C SER A 115 15.13 1.16 20.08
N SER A 116 14.31 1.94 20.80
CA SER A 116 12.84 1.76 20.80
C SER A 116 12.17 2.29 19.52
N GLU A 117 12.92 2.50 18.44
CA GLU A 117 12.43 2.94 17.14
C GLU A 117 12.52 1.82 16.09
N CYS A 118 11.59 1.81 15.14
CA CYS A 118 11.76 1.02 13.93
C CYS A 118 12.75 1.71 12.97
N ASP A 119 13.39 0.94 12.08
CA ASP A 119 14.37 1.46 11.10
C ASP A 119 13.84 2.66 10.29
N ARG A 120 12.54 2.66 9.98
CA ARG A 120 11.88 3.77 9.28
C ARG A 120 11.88 5.04 10.13
N CYS A 121 11.43 4.97 11.38
CA CYS A 121 11.37 6.13 12.26
C CYS A 121 12.78 6.59 12.65
N PHE A 122 13.71 5.67 12.85
CA PHE A 122 15.12 5.98 13.12
C PHE A 122 15.73 6.84 12.00
N LYS A 123 15.59 6.42 10.73
CA LYS A 123 16.09 7.19 9.58
C LYS A 123 15.43 8.56 9.44
N LEU A 124 14.12 8.65 9.70
CA LEU A 124 13.42 9.93 9.63
C LEU A 124 13.82 10.86 10.77
N LEU A 125 14.10 10.32 11.96
CA LEU A 125 14.61 11.08 13.10
C LEU A 125 15.99 11.68 12.79
N GLU A 126 16.88 10.89 12.17
CA GLU A 126 18.22 11.34 11.76
C GLU A 126 18.15 12.46 10.70
N LEU A 127 17.21 12.36 9.74
CA LEU A 127 17.11 13.31 8.63
C LEU A 127 16.31 14.59 8.95
N PHE A 128 15.28 14.48 9.78
CA PHE A 128 14.28 15.55 9.96
C PHE A 128 14.10 15.97 11.42
N GLY A 129 14.82 15.35 12.36
CA GLY A 129 14.69 15.61 13.79
C GLY A 129 13.42 15.03 14.40
N CYS A 130 13.06 15.56 15.58
CA CYS A 130 11.97 15.03 16.39
C CYS A 130 10.61 15.09 15.66
N PRO A 131 9.81 14.02 15.72
CA PRO A 131 8.48 14.04 15.14
C PRO A 131 7.50 14.85 15.98
N THR A 132 6.36 15.20 15.37
CA THR A 132 5.15 15.70 16.04
C THR A 132 3.94 14.82 15.69
N ASN A 133 2.76 15.19 16.18
CA ASN A 133 1.53 14.42 15.98
C ASN A 133 1.09 14.37 14.52
N CYS A 134 0.72 13.17 14.07
CA CYS A 134 0.05 12.94 12.79
C CYS A 134 -1.42 13.31 12.89
N GLU A 135 -1.94 14.13 11.97
CA GLU A 135 -3.34 14.58 11.99
C GLU A 135 -4.35 13.44 11.72
N SER A 136 -3.93 12.37 11.05
CA SER A 136 -4.83 11.24 10.73
C SER A 136 -4.89 10.17 11.82
N CYS A 137 -3.76 9.84 12.46
CA CYS A 137 -3.71 8.76 13.46
C CYS A 137 -3.36 9.22 14.87
N ASN A 138 -3.17 10.52 15.06
CA ASN A 138 -2.82 11.21 16.31
C ASN A 138 -1.55 10.73 17.03
N LYS A 139 -0.76 9.83 16.41
CA LYS A 139 0.51 9.35 16.96
C LYS A 139 1.64 10.34 16.70
N ASN A 140 2.61 10.41 17.61
CA ASN A 140 3.82 11.22 17.48
C ASN A 140 4.80 10.64 16.43
N CYS A 141 4.43 10.72 15.15
CA CYS A 141 5.16 10.08 14.06
C CYS A 141 5.12 10.83 12.73
N TYR A 142 4.68 12.09 12.74
CA TYR A 142 4.85 13.01 11.63
C TYR A 142 6.25 13.63 11.70
N PHE A 143 7.01 13.55 10.61
CA PHE A 143 8.34 14.17 10.50
C PHE A 143 8.23 15.29 9.46
N ASN A 144 8.71 16.49 9.80
CA ASN A 144 8.61 17.66 8.92
C ASN A 144 9.63 17.56 7.77
N LYS A 145 9.15 17.25 6.56
CA LYS A 145 9.98 17.14 5.35
C LYS A 145 9.91 18.39 4.47
N GLY A 146 9.44 19.51 5.02
CA GLY A 146 9.24 20.76 4.30
C GLY A 146 7.90 20.86 3.57
N GLU A 147 7.63 22.04 3.02
CA GLU A 147 6.35 22.42 2.43
C GLU A 147 6.00 21.62 1.17
N GLU A 148 6.99 21.32 0.32
CA GLU A 148 6.79 20.52 -0.91
C GLU A 148 6.24 19.11 -0.60
N SER A 149 6.57 18.57 0.57
CA SER A 149 6.04 17.27 0.99
C SER A 149 4.58 17.36 1.43
N ARG A 150 4.19 18.49 2.03
CA ARG A 150 2.85 18.76 2.57
C ARG A 150 1.87 19.13 1.45
N SER A 151 2.32 19.85 0.42
CA SER A 151 1.46 20.18 -0.73
C SER A 151 0.95 18.93 -1.47
N LYS A 152 1.69 17.82 -1.42
CA LYS A 152 1.28 16.52 -1.99
C LYS A 152 0.21 15.79 -1.17
N VAL A 153 -0.17 16.33 -0.02
CA VAL A 153 -1.16 15.79 0.92
C VAL A 153 -2.05 16.92 1.46
N ASP A 154 -2.37 17.90 0.62
CA ASP A 154 -3.27 19.03 0.92
C ASP A 154 -2.90 19.81 2.18
N GLY A 155 -1.60 19.96 2.45
CA GLY A 155 -1.08 20.69 3.59
C GLY A 155 -1.05 19.90 4.91
N LEU A 156 -1.65 18.70 4.94
CA LEU A 156 -1.83 17.89 6.15
C LEU A 156 -0.51 17.34 6.71
N LYS A 157 -0.43 17.25 8.04
CA LYS A 157 0.71 16.65 8.75
C LYS A 157 0.52 15.15 8.93
N LEU A 158 0.90 14.37 7.92
CA LEU A 158 0.69 12.92 7.90
C LEU A 158 1.98 12.12 8.14
N CYS A 159 1.92 11.11 9.01
CA CYS A 159 3.01 10.14 9.16
C CYS A 159 3.19 9.32 7.89
N TYR A 160 4.30 8.58 7.78
CA TYR A 160 4.61 7.80 6.57
C TYR A 160 3.46 6.89 6.11
N LEU A 161 2.81 6.17 7.03
CA LEU A 161 1.73 5.25 6.69
C LEU A 161 0.49 6.01 6.23
N CYS A 162 0.09 7.04 6.97
CA CYS A 162 -1.05 7.89 6.59
C CYS A 162 -0.79 8.64 5.26
N THR A 163 0.43 9.12 5.00
CA THR A 163 0.80 9.69 3.69
C THR A 163 0.64 8.67 2.57
N TYR A 164 1.05 7.41 2.80
CA TYR A 164 0.90 6.36 1.81
C TYR A 164 -0.57 6.07 1.51
N ASP A 165 -1.38 5.90 2.56
CA ASP A 165 -2.82 5.63 2.43
C ASP A 165 -3.56 6.81 1.77
N PHE A 166 -3.20 8.06 2.12
CA PHE A 166 -3.75 9.26 1.49
C PHE A 166 -3.49 9.27 -0.02
N LYS A 167 -2.23 9.12 -0.44
CA LYS A 167 -1.85 9.13 -1.86
C LYS A 167 -2.48 7.98 -2.63
N LYS A 168 -2.58 6.81 -2.00
CA LYS A 168 -3.24 5.64 -2.57
C LYS A 168 -4.73 5.91 -2.79
N ASN A 169 -5.42 6.48 -1.81
CA ASN A 169 -6.83 6.82 -1.91
C ASN A 169 -7.09 7.90 -2.95
N ASP A 170 -6.28 8.97 -2.96
CA ASP A 170 -6.33 10.04 -3.95
C ASP A 170 -6.19 9.51 -5.38
N TYR A 171 -5.22 8.61 -5.63
CA TYR A 171 -5.04 7.96 -6.93
C TYR A 171 -6.29 7.17 -7.36
N TYR A 172 -6.87 6.37 -6.46
CA TYR A 172 -8.05 5.57 -6.81
C TYR A 172 -9.30 6.44 -7.01
N ASN A 173 -9.47 7.51 -6.24
CA ASN A 173 -10.57 8.45 -6.40
C ASN A 173 -10.48 9.19 -7.72
N LYS A 174 -9.30 9.73 -8.08
CA LYS A 174 -9.06 10.36 -9.38
C LYS A 174 -9.35 9.40 -10.53
N ARG A 175 -8.91 8.15 -10.42
CA ARG A 175 -9.18 7.14 -11.44
C ARG A 175 -10.66 6.80 -11.56
N ARG A 176 -11.39 6.71 -10.44
CA ARG A 176 -12.85 6.50 -10.43
C ARG A 176 -13.58 7.64 -11.12
N LEU A 177 -13.24 8.89 -10.79
CA LEU A 177 -13.84 10.09 -11.40
C LEU A 177 -13.62 10.16 -12.92
N MET A 178 -12.41 9.83 -13.39
CA MET A 178 -12.12 9.75 -14.82
C MET A 178 -12.92 8.64 -15.53
N SER A 179 -13.11 7.48 -14.87
CA SER A 179 -13.92 6.39 -15.44
C SER A 179 -15.42 6.74 -15.53
N THR A 180 -15.98 7.47 -14.55
CA THR A 180 -17.37 7.94 -14.61
C THR A 180 -17.60 8.97 -15.70
N ASN A 181 -16.65 9.88 -15.93
CA ASN A 181 -16.77 10.90 -16.99
C ASN A 181 -16.75 10.28 -18.40
N ASN A 182 -16.05 9.16 -18.59
CA ASN A 182 -16.07 8.44 -19.86
C ASN A 182 -17.41 7.72 -20.14
N HIS A 183 -18.16 7.31 -19.11
CA HIS A 183 -19.48 6.69 -19.29
C HIS A 183 -20.57 7.73 -19.61
N ALA A 184 -20.46 8.95 -19.08
CA ALA A 184 -21.40 10.03 -19.39
C ALA A 184 -21.29 10.50 -20.85
N ASN A 185 -20.10 10.44 -21.45
CA ASN A 185 -19.84 10.88 -22.82
C ASN A 185 -20.27 9.88 -23.91
N ASN A 186 -20.58 8.63 -23.55
CA ASN A 186 -21.07 7.62 -24.49
C ASN A 186 -22.60 7.55 -24.55
N ASN A 187 -23.33 8.18 -23.63
CA ASN A 187 -24.79 8.23 -23.66
C ASN A 187 -25.35 9.37 -24.53
N SER A 188 -24.50 10.26 -25.05
CA SER A 188 -24.89 11.38 -25.93
C SER A 188 -24.79 11.06 -27.43
N ILE A 189 -24.35 9.85 -27.82
CA ILE A 189 -24.25 9.40 -29.24
C ILE A 189 -24.93 8.02 -29.42
N ALA A 190 -26.04 7.77 -28.73
CA ALA A 190 -26.85 6.56 -28.92
C ALA A 190 -28.29 6.85 -29.35
N SER A 191 -28.51 8.01 -29.99
CA SER A 191 -29.80 8.41 -30.57
C SER A 191 -29.64 8.91 -32.00
N ALA A 192 -28.93 8.16 -32.85
CA ALA A 192 -29.08 8.21 -34.30
C ALA A 192 -28.32 7.05 -34.94
N SER A 193 -29.08 6.11 -35.50
CA SER A 193 -28.77 5.22 -36.65
C SER A 193 -29.09 3.76 -36.35
N ALA A 194 -30.25 3.36 -36.86
CA ALA A 194 -30.64 1.98 -37.03
C ALA A 194 -29.89 1.30 -38.18
N LEU A 195 -29.95 -0.03 -38.18
CA LEU A 195 -29.77 -1.01 -39.28
C LEU A 195 -28.39 -1.67 -39.44
N SER A 196 -28.38 -2.98 -39.16
CA SER A 196 -27.90 -4.09 -40.03
C SER A 196 -26.93 -5.08 -39.36
N SER A 197 -27.43 -6.32 -39.22
CA SER A 197 -26.77 -7.63 -39.43
C SER A 197 -25.47 -7.99 -38.69
N ASP A 198 -25.65 -8.95 -37.77
CA ASP A 198 -25.02 -10.28 -37.70
C ASP A 198 -23.48 -10.42 -37.73
N GLY A 199 -22.94 -11.14 -36.73
CA GLY A 199 -21.52 -11.51 -36.70
C GLY A 199 -20.90 -11.68 -35.32
N THR A 200 -21.32 -12.73 -34.61
CA THR A 200 -20.70 -13.38 -33.44
C THR A 200 -19.23 -13.05 -33.14
N THR A 201 -18.95 -12.41 -31.98
CA THR A 201 -17.66 -12.53 -31.29
C THR A 201 -17.87 -12.99 -29.85
N ARG A 202 -17.42 -14.21 -29.56
CA ARG A 202 -17.38 -14.78 -28.22
C ARG A 202 -16.03 -14.46 -27.59
N ASN A 203 -15.98 -13.50 -26.68
CA ASN A 203 -14.89 -13.36 -25.70
C ASN A 203 -15.42 -13.85 -24.35
N SER A 204 -14.90 -14.99 -23.89
CA SER A 204 -15.18 -15.54 -22.57
C SER A 204 -13.93 -15.41 -21.69
N ASP A 205 -13.78 -14.24 -21.06
CA ASP A 205 -12.97 -14.08 -19.85
C ASP A 205 -13.88 -14.37 -18.65
N THR A 206 -13.79 -15.60 -18.13
CA THR A 206 -14.49 -15.98 -16.89
C THR A 206 -13.59 -15.63 -15.71
N SER A 207 -13.93 -14.55 -15.02
CA SER A 207 -13.60 -14.36 -13.59
C SER A 207 -14.93 -14.31 -12.81
N PRO A 208 -15.00 -14.88 -11.60
CA PRO A 208 -16.25 -15.04 -10.87
C PRO A 208 -16.67 -13.69 -10.27
N GLY A 209 -17.41 -12.90 -11.05
CA GLY A 209 -18.16 -11.75 -10.55
C GLY A 209 -19.43 -12.24 -9.87
N THR A 210 -19.64 -11.86 -8.62
CA THR A 210 -20.95 -11.96 -7.97
C THR A 210 -21.93 -11.08 -8.73
N ASN A 211 -22.69 -11.68 -9.66
CA ASN A 211 -23.81 -11.04 -10.33
C ASN A 211 -24.91 -10.74 -9.30
N ARG A 212 -24.80 -9.61 -8.59
CA ARG A 212 -25.98 -8.96 -8.01
C ARG A 212 -26.72 -8.31 -9.17
N SER A 213 -28.01 -8.62 -9.31
CA SER A 213 -28.87 -8.01 -10.32
C SER A 213 -28.86 -6.49 -10.17
N ASN A 214 -28.95 -5.77 -11.30
CA ASN A 214 -28.99 -4.30 -11.30
C ASN A 214 -30.12 -3.76 -10.38
N ASP A 215 -31.25 -4.47 -10.32
CA ASP A 215 -32.37 -4.17 -9.43
C ASP A 215 -31.96 -4.14 -7.95
N GLN A 216 -31.04 -5.03 -7.53
CA GLN A 216 -30.59 -5.10 -6.14
C GLN A 216 -29.59 -3.98 -5.78
N VAL A 217 -28.90 -3.41 -6.78
CA VAL A 217 -28.02 -2.25 -6.60
C VAL A 217 -28.84 -0.97 -6.51
N ASP A 218 -29.94 -0.88 -7.27
CA ASP A 218 -30.79 0.31 -7.27
C ASP A 218 -31.63 0.44 -5.99
N LEU A 219 -32.14 -0.69 -5.45
CA LEU A 219 -32.77 -0.74 -4.12
C LEU A 219 -31.82 -0.32 -2.99
N GLU A 220 -30.55 -0.74 -3.04
CA GLU A 220 -29.56 -0.37 -2.03
C GLU A 220 -29.21 1.12 -2.10
N LYS A 221 -29.13 1.69 -3.31
CA LYS A 221 -28.92 3.14 -3.48
C LYS A 221 -30.09 3.97 -2.98
N GLU A 222 -31.32 3.51 -3.21
CA GLU A 222 -32.52 4.17 -2.72
C GLU A 222 -32.57 4.16 -1.19
N TYR A 223 -32.34 3.00 -0.57
CA TYR A 223 -32.23 2.88 0.89
C TYR A 223 -31.15 3.80 1.48
N LEU A 224 -29.98 3.88 0.85
CA LEU A 224 -28.89 4.76 1.29
C LEU A 224 -29.26 6.24 1.15
N ARG A 225 -29.99 6.64 0.11
CA ARG A 225 -30.47 8.02 -0.06
C ARG A 225 -31.46 8.41 1.04
N ASP A 226 -32.41 7.53 1.35
CA ASP A 226 -33.37 7.76 2.42
C ASP A 226 -32.70 7.85 3.80
N LEU A 227 -31.71 7.00 4.05
CA LEU A 227 -30.94 7.03 5.29
C LEU A 227 -30.13 8.33 5.44
N VAL A 228 -29.51 8.81 4.35
CA VAL A 228 -28.79 10.09 4.34
C VAL A 228 -29.74 11.25 4.63
N SER A 229 -30.91 11.28 3.98
CA SER A 229 -31.90 12.34 4.21
C SER A 229 -32.41 12.35 5.66
N LYS A 230 -32.60 11.18 6.26
CA LYS A 230 -32.99 11.06 7.67
C LYS A 230 -31.90 11.57 8.62
N LEU A 231 -30.64 11.22 8.37
CA LEU A 231 -29.51 11.69 9.17
C LEU A 231 -29.29 13.21 9.03
N GLU A 232 -29.47 13.76 7.84
CA GLU A 232 -29.39 15.22 7.63
C GLU A 232 -30.43 15.97 8.44
N LYS A 233 -31.66 15.44 8.51
CA LYS A 233 -32.73 16.01 9.34
C LYS A 233 -32.40 15.95 10.83
N GLU A 234 -31.90 14.81 11.32
CA GLU A 234 -31.50 14.63 12.73
C GLU A 234 -30.35 15.57 13.12
N VAL A 235 -29.38 15.76 12.23
CA VAL A 235 -28.29 16.73 12.43
C VAL A 235 -28.82 18.16 12.54
N GLU A 236 -29.82 18.53 11.74
CA GLU A 236 -30.40 19.86 11.79
C GLU A 236 -31.22 20.11 13.06
N GLU A 237 -31.97 19.10 13.52
CA GLU A 237 -32.69 19.15 14.80
C GLU A 237 -31.72 19.33 15.99
N LEU A 238 -30.61 18.57 16.00
CA LEU A 238 -29.57 18.69 17.04
C LEU A 238 -28.85 20.05 17.01
N LYS A 239 -28.69 20.67 15.83
CA LYS A 239 -28.13 22.03 15.74
C LYS A 239 -29.07 23.05 16.38
N GLN A 240 -30.36 22.97 16.07
CA GLN A 240 -31.37 23.87 16.65
C GLN A 240 -31.49 23.69 18.16
N GLU A 241 -31.39 22.45 18.66
CA GLU A 241 -31.37 22.17 20.10
C GLU A 241 -30.13 22.77 20.78
N ASN A 242 -28.95 22.62 20.18
CA ASN A 242 -27.72 23.24 20.69
C ASN A 242 -27.80 24.77 20.69
N GLU A 243 -28.43 25.38 19.69
CA GLU A 243 -28.64 26.83 19.65
C GLU A 243 -29.57 27.30 20.77
N LYS A 244 -30.67 26.57 21.03
CA LYS A 244 -31.58 26.82 22.15
C LYS A 244 -30.92 26.62 23.52
N LEU A 245 -29.99 25.68 23.64
CA LEU A 245 -29.21 25.48 24.87
C LEU A 245 -28.25 26.65 25.10
N LYS A 246 -27.55 27.11 24.05
CA LYS A 246 -26.67 28.28 24.13
C LYS A 246 -27.41 29.56 24.51
N LEU A 247 -28.63 29.76 24.03
CA LEU A 247 -29.45 30.91 24.40
C LEU A 247 -29.88 30.86 25.88
N ARG A 248 -30.17 29.67 26.41
CA ARG A 248 -30.50 29.48 27.84
C ARG A 248 -29.29 29.72 28.75
N GLU A 249 -28.08 29.35 28.33
CA GLU A 249 -26.84 29.62 29.08
C GLU A 249 -26.45 31.12 29.14
N ILE A 250 -27.09 31.98 28.34
CA ILE A 250 -26.84 33.43 28.33
C ILE A 250 -27.85 34.18 29.23
N GLU A 251 -28.98 33.55 29.58
CA GLU A 251 -30.04 34.12 30.41
C GLU A 251 -29.91 33.79 31.91
N ASP A 252 -29.03 32.86 32.28
CA ASP A 252 -28.58 32.55 33.66
C ASP A 252 -27.28 33.28 34.03
#